data_AF-A0AAW8EF84-F1
#
_entry.id   AF-A0AAW8EF84-F1
#
_cell.length_a   1.000
_cell.length_b   1.000
_cell.length_c   1.000
_cell.angle_alpha   90.00
_cell.angle_beta   90.00
_cell.angle_gamma   90.00
#
_symmetry.space_group_name_H-M   'P 1'
#
loop_
_entity.id
_entity.type
_entity.pdbx_description
1 polymer ?
#
loop_
_entity_poly.entity_id
_entity_poly.type
_entity_poly.pdbx_seq_one_letter_code
_entity_poly.pdbx_strand_id
1 'polypeptide(L)'
;MATPVAVRTATPAQRRLATALEALRTLQEQGRSVFNTGEFSRADREALVGAGFLQPVIQGWYMSASPSAKAGDTTPWIAGMKDFIAAYCNARFGSDWCVSAEYSLKLHAGTTLLPKQVVVHAPLGKNGVLDLPNGFSLMDYQARDFPAADRRDSVGNLRTMTLAQALLKVPENFFRASAEDAQVALLSISDASELSRVLAEGNHGTVAGRLAGAFRAVGRDAIADDIVGFMRALGNQVTEANPFETPLRIVPGDRIESPYVSRLRLMWASMRDDAASAFPLKEPGRPDDVAAYMRAVEDAYVTDAYHSLSIEGYRVTPELIRRVANGDWNEDIHEQDHQSRDAMAAHGYWLAHNEVKASIQSIFAGANAGNVLKGDHGAWFRAMFSPSVTAGLLAASDLAGYRGHQVYIRNAQHVPPPREAVREMMPVLFELLRDEPSAAVRAVLGHFMFVFIHPYMDGNGRLGRFLMNAMLASGGFPWTVLRLEDRDRYMAALNSASGQGDIKPFAAFIAQSLGAASGAQARSPRSDPRG
;
A
#
# COMPACT_ATOMS: atom_id res chain seq x y z
N MET A 1 49.19 -37.93 -4.33
CA MET A 1 49.40 -36.66 -3.61
C MET A 1 48.21 -35.77 -3.89
N ALA A 2 47.29 -35.65 -2.93
CA ALA A 2 46.15 -34.74 -3.04
C ALA A 2 46.63 -33.32 -2.77
N THR A 3 46.45 -32.43 -3.73
CA THR A 3 46.71 -31.00 -3.59
C THR A 3 45.80 -30.46 -2.49
N PRO A 4 46.31 -29.83 -1.42
CA PRO A 4 45.46 -29.29 -0.38
C PRO A 4 44.63 -28.14 -0.98
N VAL A 5 43.31 -28.23 -0.81
CA VAL A 5 42.39 -27.14 -1.12
C VAL A 5 42.83 -25.93 -0.29
N ALA A 6 43.34 -24.90 -0.94
CA ALA A 6 43.72 -23.67 -0.29
C ALA A 6 42.49 -23.07 0.41
N VAL A 7 42.48 -23.10 1.74
CA VAL A 7 41.54 -22.33 2.54
C VAL A 7 41.80 -20.86 2.21
N ARG A 8 40.95 -20.25 1.36
CA ARG A 8 41.04 -18.81 1.05
C ARG A 8 40.85 -18.03 2.34
N THR A 9 41.94 -17.52 2.90
CA THR A 9 41.90 -16.62 4.05
C THR A 9 41.24 -15.31 3.64
N ALA A 10 40.28 -14.83 4.44
CA ALA A 10 39.57 -13.59 4.16
C ALA A 10 40.55 -12.40 4.08
N THR A 11 40.47 -11.66 2.98
CA THR A 11 41.31 -10.46 2.76
C THR A 11 41.08 -9.44 3.88
N PRO A 12 42.04 -8.54 4.17
CA PRO A 12 41.84 -7.45 5.12
C PRO A 12 40.59 -6.60 4.83
N ALA A 13 40.27 -6.39 3.54
CA ALA A 13 39.06 -5.68 3.12
C ALA A 13 37.77 -6.47 3.47
N GLN A 14 37.76 -7.78 3.26
CA GLN A 14 36.62 -8.65 3.64
C GLN A 14 36.42 -8.71 5.16
N ARG A 15 37.51 -8.79 5.94
CA ARG A 15 37.44 -8.73 7.41
C ARG A 15 36.88 -7.40 7.90
N ARG A 16 37.33 -6.28 7.31
CA ARG A 16 36.79 -4.96 7.64
C ARG A 16 35.31 -4.83 7.29
N LEU A 17 34.90 -5.29 6.09
CA LEU A 17 33.49 -5.26 5.72
C LEU A 17 32.64 -6.11 6.67
N ALA A 18 33.13 -7.28 7.10
CA ALA A 18 32.43 -8.10 8.09
C ALA A 18 32.23 -7.36 9.42
N THR A 19 33.27 -6.74 9.97
CA THR A 19 33.16 -5.93 11.20
C THR A 19 32.20 -4.74 11.01
N ALA A 20 32.27 -4.06 9.87
CA ALA A 20 31.37 -2.95 9.56
C ALA A 20 29.90 -3.42 9.43
N LEU A 21 29.66 -4.61 8.88
CA LEU A 21 28.33 -5.22 8.79
C LEU A 21 27.78 -5.63 10.16
N GLU A 22 28.62 -6.12 11.08
CA GLU A 22 28.20 -6.40 12.47
C GLU A 22 27.76 -5.13 13.19
N ALA A 23 28.52 -4.03 13.04
CA ALA A 23 28.16 -2.73 13.58
C ALA A 23 26.84 -2.21 12.99
N LEU A 24 26.70 -2.28 11.66
CA LEU A 24 25.47 -1.90 10.97
C LEU A 24 24.27 -2.74 11.43
N ARG A 25 24.45 -4.06 11.52
CA ARG A 25 23.41 -5.00 11.97
C ARG A 25 22.94 -4.68 13.39
N THR A 26 23.86 -4.38 14.31
CA THR A 26 23.52 -4.02 15.69
C THR A 26 22.61 -2.79 15.75
N LEU A 27 22.88 -1.78 14.92
CA LEU A 27 22.04 -0.60 14.84
C LEU A 27 20.68 -0.90 14.17
N GLN A 28 20.65 -1.76 13.16
CA GLN A 28 19.42 -2.19 12.49
C GLN A 28 18.51 -3.03 13.38
N GLU A 29 19.07 -3.88 14.25
CA GLU A 29 18.33 -4.66 15.25
C GLU A 29 17.62 -3.75 16.28
N GLN A 30 18.10 -2.52 16.46
CA GLN A 30 17.42 -1.47 17.24
C GLN A 30 16.32 -0.75 16.44
N GLY A 31 15.98 -1.23 15.24
CA GLY A 31 14.97 -0.63 14.36
C GLY A 31 15.46 0.60 13.58
N ARG A 32 16.77 0.84 13.50
CA ARG A 32 17.32 2.04 12.86
C ARG A 32 17.70 1.79 11.40
N SER A 33 17.25 2.71 10.54
CA SER A 33 17.51 2.67 9.10
C SER A 33 18.37 3.84 8.59
N VAL A 34 18.60 4.85 9.45
CA VAL A 34 19.31 6.10 9.14
C VAL A 34 20.38 6.37 10.17
N PHE A 35 21.53 6.85 9.69
CA PHE A 35 22.75 6.96 10.46
C PHE A 35 23.49 8.27 10.18
N ASN A 36 24.10 8.84 11.22
CA ASN A 36 25.01 9.96 11.12
C ASN A 36 26.47 9.45 10.97
N THR A 37 27.34 10.26 10.35
CA THR A 37 28.78 9.98 10.25
C THR A 37 29.47 9.58 11.54
N GLY A 38 29.02 10.08 12.69
CA GLY A 38 29.64 9.80 14.00
C GLY A 38 29.45 8.37 14.50
N GLU A 39 28.59 7.59 13.85
CA GLU A 39 28.19 6.25 14.31
C GLU A 39 29.05 5.13 13.72
N PHE A 40 29.86 5.45 12.72
CA PHE A 40 30.80 4.53 12.08
C PHE A 40 32.19 5.15 12.04
N SER A 41 33.23 4.32 12.15
CA SER A 41 34.56 4.78 11.78
C SER A 41 34.59 5.16 10.30
N ARG A 42 35.48 6.06 9.89
CA ARG A 42 35.63 6.46 8.48
C ARG A 42 35.83 5.24 7.56
N ALA A 43 36.66 4.30 8.00
CA ALA A 43 37.00 3.11 7.22
C ALA A 43 35.81 2.14 7.09
N ASP A 44 35.02 1.96 8.15
CA ASP A 44 33.84 1.09 8.11
C ASP A 44 32.75 1.68 7.21
N ARG A 45 32.56 3.00 7.31
CA ARG A 45 31.62 3.72 6.45
C ARG A 45 32.00 3.62 4.97
N GLU A 46 33.28 3.83 4.64
CA GLU A 46 33.78 3.68 3.26
C GLU A 46 33.59 2.25 2.75
N ALA A 47 33.80 1.23 3.60
CA ALA A 47 33.57 -0.16 3.25
C ALA A 47 32.08 -0.46 3.00
N LEU A 48 31.18 0.01 3.87
CA LEU A 48 29.73 -0.21 3.72
C LEU A 48 29.14 0.51 2.51
N VAL A 49 29.57 1.74 2.24
CA VAL A 49 29.14 2.48 1.05
C VAL A 49 29.68 1.82 -0.21
N GLY A 50 30.97 1.45 -0.22
CA GLY A 50 31.58 0.75 -1.36
C GLY A 50 30.94 -0.60 -1.68
N ALA A 51 30.42 -1.29 -0.66
CA ALA A 51 29.69 -2.54 -0.80
C ALA A 51 28.18 -2.38 -1.01
N GLY A 52 27.65 -1.15 -1.02
CA GLY A 52 26.23 -0.88 -1.29
C GLY A 52 25.26 -1.13 -0.12
N PHE A 53 25.78 -1.28 1.11
CA PHE A 53 24.96 -1.45 2.32
C PHE A 53 24.54 -0.11 2.96
N LEU A 54 25.26 0.97 2.63
CA LEU A 54 24.91 2.34 2.98
C LEU A 54 24.83 3.22 1.74
N GLN A 55 23.81 4.07 1.71
CA GLN A 55 23.65 5.10 0.69
C GLN A 55 23.73 6.49 1.34
N PRO A 56 24.54 7.43 0.82
CA PRO A 56 24.52 8.82 1.27
C PRO A 56 23.16 9.48 0.98
N VAL A 57 22.63 10.21 1.96
CA VAL A 57 21.41 11.02 1.80
C VAL A 57 21.78 12.48 1.56
N ILE A 58 22.50 13.06 2.53
CA ILE A 58 23.13 14.38 2.47
C ILE A 58 24.52 14.28 3.11
N GLN A 59 25.32 15.33 3.04
CA GLN A 59 26.60 15.36 3.75
C GLN A 59 26.39 15.08 5.25
N GLY A 60 27.10 14.07 5.77
CA GLY A 60 27.00 13.69 7.18
C GLY A 60 25.95 12.61 7.48
N TRP A 61 25.09 12.26 6.53
CA TRP A 61 23.95 11.37 6.76
C TRP A 61 23.86 10.26 5.72
N TYR A 62 23.58 9.05 6.21
CA TYR A 62 23.51 7.83 5.43
C TYR A 62 22.25 7.07 5.80
N MET A 63 21.81 6.23 4.90
CA MET A 63 20.70 5.32 5.14
C MET A 63 21.08 3.91 4.71
N SER A 64 20.42 2.92 5.31
CA SER A 64 20.56 1.54 4.90
C SER A 64 20.13 1.36 3.44
N ALA A 65 20.90 0.58 2.70
CA ALA A 65 20.61 0.22 1.32
C ALA A 65 20.82 -1.28 1.11
N SER A 66 20.20 -1.80 0.05
CA SER A 66 20.48 -3.16 -0.42
C SER A 66 21.53 -3.10 -1.53
N PRO A 67 22.59 -3.93 -1.47
CA PRO A 67 23.57 -4.06 -2.56
C PRO A 67 22.94 -4.49 -3.90
N SER A 68 21.74 -5.07 -3.88
CA SER A 68 20.98 -5.47 -5.06
C SER A 68 20.07 -4.37 -5.63
N ALA A 69 20.02 -3.19 -5.00
CA ALA A 69 19.26 -2.06 -5.50
C ALA A 69 19.78 -1.63 -6.87
N LYS A 70 18.89 -1.49 -7.85
CA LYS A 70 19.29 -1.02 -9.20
C LYS A 70 19.39 0.51 -9.19
N ALA A 71 20.23 1.06 -10.06
CA ALA A 71 20.27 2.51 -10.29
C ALA A 71 18.86 3.05 -10.62
N GLY A 72 18.44 4.13 -9.96
CA GLY A 72 17.11 4.72 -10.10
C GLY A 72 16.01 4.12 -9.20
N ASP A 73 16.32 3.14 -8.36
CA ASP A 73 15.36 2.61 -7.38
C ASP A 73 15.12 3.62 -6.25
N THR A 74 13.90 4.15 -6.18
CA THR A 74 13.50 5.15 -5.17
C THR A 74 13.01 4.52 -3.87
N THR A 75 12.78 3.20 -3.87
CA THR A 75 12.21 2.45 -2.73
C THR A 75 13.01 2.59 -1.45
N PRO A 76 14.36 2.49 -1.46
CA PRO A 76 15.14 2.68 -0.25
C PRO A 76 14.85 4.05 0.37
N TRP A 77 14.93 5.12 -0.44
CA TRP A 77 14.68 6.48 0.03
C TRP A 77 13.26 6.63 0.61
N ILE A 78 12.25 6.13 -0.10
CA ILE A 78 10.85 6.14 0.36
C ILE A 78 10.72 5.45 1.72
N ALA A 79 11.40 4.31 1.91
CA ALA A 79 11.40 3.56 3.15
C ALA A 79 12.05 4.30 4.32
N GLY A 80 13.14 5.01 4.05
CA GLY A 80 13.91 5.72 5.07
C GLY A 80 13.54 7.19 5.27
N MET A 81 12.71 7.80 4.42
CA MET A 81 12.52 9.26 4.40
C MET A 81 11.99 9.79 5.73
N LYS A 82 10.96 9.14 6.32
CA LYS A 82 10.39 9.58 7.60
C LYS A 82 11.40 9.41 8.74
N ASP A 83 12.14 8.30 8.76
CA ASP A 83 13.21 8.04 9.73
C ASP A 83 14.31 9.09 9.62
N PHE A 84 14.67 9.47 8.40
CA PHE A 84 15.68 10.48 8.13
C PHE A 84 15.23 11.85 8.65
N ILE A 85 14.01 12.28 8.31
CA ILE A 85 13.48 13.57 8.78
C ILE A 85 13.45 13.60 10.31
N ALA A 86 12.96 12.54 10.94
CA ALA A 86 12.91 12.46 12.40
C ALA A 86 14.31 12.55 13.02
N ALA A 87 15.27 11.75 12.54
CA ALA A 87 16.63 11.73 13.05
C ALA A 87 17.35 13.06 12.82
N TYR A 88 17.23 13.64 11.61
CA TYR A 88 17.83 14.91 11.24
C TYR A 88 17.30 16.06 12.11
N CYS A 89 15.97 16.17 12.24
CA CYS A 89 15.35 17.20 13.04
C CYS A 89 15.62 17.03 14.54
N ASN A 90 15.69 15.79 15.05
CA ASN A 90 16.12 15.52 16.42
C ASN A 90 17.56 16.00 16.69
N ALA A 91 18.47 15.71 15.77
CA ALA A 91 19.87 16.15 15.90
C ALA A 91 20.01 17.67 15.84
N ARG A 92 19.15 18.37 15.08
CA ARG A 92 19.23 19.81 14.85
C ARG A 92 18.44 20.65 15.87
N PHE A 93 17.24 20.20 16.25
CA PHE A 93 16.27 20.95 17.02
C PHE A 93 15.88 20.28 18.34
N GLY A 94 16.47 19.13 18.67
CA GLY A 94 16.08 18.35 19.84
C GLY A 94 14.61 17.92 19.77
N SER A 95 13.82 18.28 20.79
CA SER A 95 12.38 18.04 20.85
C SER A 95 11.52 19.15 20.23
N ASP A 96 12.09 20.31 19.93
CA ASP A 96 11.34 21.51 19.56
C ASP A 96 11.18 21.62 18.04
N TRP A 97 10.57 20.59 17.46
CA TRP A 97 10.13 20.60 16.08
C TRP A 97 8.85 19.78 15.89
N CYS A 98 8.08 20.13 14.86
CA CYS A 98 7.00 19.31 14.34
C CYS A 98 6.85 19.59 12.83
N VAL A 99 6.23 18.68 12.08
CA VAL A 99 5.86 18.98 10.69
C VAL A 99 4.75 20.04 10.63
N SER A 100 4.60 20.69 9.48
CA SER A 100 3.57 21.72 9.26
C SER A 100 2.15 21.22 9.58
N ALA A 101 1.21 22.16 9.77
CA ALA A 101 -0.19 21.83 10.02
C ALA A 101 -0.79 20.95 8.91
N GLU A 102 -0.51 21.29 7.64
CA GLU A 102 -0.96 20.51 6.48
C GLU A 102 -0.44 19.07 6.53
N TYR A 103 0.87 18.87 6.73
CA TYR A 103 1.42 17.51 6.73
C TYR A 103 1.02 16.74 8.00
N SER A 104 0.83 17.43 9.14
CA SER A 104 0.25 16.84 10.35
C SER A 104 -1.14 16.28 10.06
N LEU A 105 -2.04 17.04 9.42
CA LEU A 105 -3.37 16.55 9.04
C LEU A 105 -3.30 15.35 8.09
N LYS A 106 -2.43 15.39 7.08
CA LYS A 106 -2.27 14.26 6.15
C LYS A 106 -1.80 12.99 6.87
N LEU A 107 -0.88 13.12 7.82
CA LEU A 107 -0.39 11.99 8.62
C LEU A 107 -1.49 11.42 9.53
N HIS A 108 -2.22 12.28 10.24
CA HIS A 108 -3.38 11.86 11.05
C HIS A 108 -4.51 11.26 10.20
N ALA A 109 -4.66 11.71 8.96
CA ALA A 109 -5.57 11.14 7.97
C ALA A 109 -5.04 9.84 7.33
N GLY A 110 -3.93 9.28 7.83
CA GLY A 110 -3.38 8.01 7.35
C GLY A 110 -2.88 8.06 5.91
N THR A 111 -2.37 9.21 5.44
CA THR A 111 -1.87 9.34 4.07
C THR A 111 -0.79 8.31 3.76
N THR A 112 -0.90 7.70 2.59
CA THR A 112 0.09 6.78 2.02
C THR A 112 1.04 7.49 1.06
N LEU A 113 0.82 8.76 0.77
CA LEU A 113 1.63 9.56 -0.15
C LEU A 113 2.68 10.38 0.60
N LEU A 114 3.86 10.48 -0.01
CA LEU A 114 4.96 11.29 0.51
C LEU A 114 5.01 12.64 -0.22
N PRO A 115 4.98 13.77 0.50
CA PRO A 115 5.05 15.08 -0.14
C PRO A 115 6.46 15.32 -0.70
N LYS A 116 6.54 15.98 -1.87
CA LYS A 116 7.82 16.35 -2.49
C LYS A 116 8.64 17.33 -1.65
N GLN A 117 7.96 18.20 -0.89
CA GLN A 117 8.60 19.03 0.11
C GLN A 117 7.93 18.79 1.46
N VAL A 118 8.74 18.46 2.46
CA VAL A 118 8.29 18.42 3.86
C VAL A 118 8.66 19.75 4.50
N VAL A 119 7.68 20.41 5.10
CA VAL A 119 7.91 21.62 5.90
C VAL A 119 7.93 21.23 7.38
N VAL A 120 9.01 21.57 8.07
CA VAL A 120 9.16 21.40 9.52
C VAL A 120 9.15 22.76 10.18
N HIS A 121 8.34 22.91 11.21
CA HIS A 121 8.26 24.06 12.08
C HIS A 121 9.21 23.84 13.26
N ALA A 122 10.11 24.78 13.50
CA ALA A 122 10.96 24.80 14.68
C ALA A 122 11.22 26.25 15.12
N PRO A 123 11.29 26.58 16.43
CA PRO A 123 11.63 27.92 16.90
C PRO A 123 13.01 28.39 16.38
N LEU A 124 13.95 27.46 16.28
CA LEU A 124 15.32 27.68 15.79
C LEU A 124 15.49 27.39 14.30
N GLY A 125 14.40 27.25 13.55
CA GLY A 125 14.42 27.11 12.09
C GLY A 125 15.07 28.32 11.43
N LYS A 126 15.61 28.13 10.21
CA LYS A 126 16.31 29.18 9.46
C LYS A 126 15.66 29.52 8.12
N ASN A 127 14.48 28.96 7.84
CA ASN A 127 13.77 29.05 6.56
C ASN A 127 14.62 28.56 5.38
N GLY A 128 15.53 27.62 5.62
CA GLY A 128 16.37 27.00 4.62
C GLY A 128 15.68 25.79 3.99
N VAL A 129 16.02 25.52 2.74
CA VAL A 129 15.61 24.31 2.02
C VAL A 129 16.81 23.39 1.91
N LEU A 130 16.64 22.16 2.36
CA LEU A 130 17.59 21.07 2.20
C LEU A 130 17.11 20.16 1.07
N ASP A 131 17.91 20.04 0.01
CA ASP A 131 17.66 19.08 -1.05
C ASP A 131 17.90 17.65 -0.57
N LEU A 132 16.97 16.77 -0.91
CA LEU A 132 17.00 15.35 -0.57
C LEU A 132 16.96 14.51 -1.85
N PRO A 133 17.35 13.21 -1.78
CA PRO A 133 17.34 12.33 -2.93
C PRO A 133 15.99 12.30 -3.67
N ASN A 134 16.01 12.00 -4.96
CA ASN A 134 14.82 11.80 -5.80
C ASN A 134 13.89 13.02 -5.92
N GLY A 135 14.46 14.22 -5.83
CA GLY A 135 13.74 15.49 -5.98
C GLY A 135 12.83 15.81 -4.80
N PHE A 136 13.13 15.24 -3.63
CA PHE A 136 12.48 15.61 -2.37
C PHE A 136 13.23 16.78 -1.72
N SER A 137 12.58 17.50 -0.82
CA SER A 137 13.23 18.54 -0.02
C SER A 137 12.63 18.64 1.39
N LEU A 138 13.41 19.20 2.30
CA LEU A 138 12.99 19.52 3.67
C LEU A 138 13.21 21.02 3.92
N MET A 139 12.16 21.75 4.25
CA MET A 139 12.24 23.17 4.61
C MET A 139 12.12 23.36 6.12
N ASP A 140 13.08 24.04 6.75
CA ASP A 140 13.08 24.33 8.19
C ASP A 140 12.48 25.71 8.52
N TYR A 141 11.15 25.80 8.54
CA TYR A 141 10.43 27.04 8.82
C TYR A 141 10.65 27.53 10.27
N GLN A 142 11.03 28.80 10.41
CA GLN A 142 11.18 29.47 11.70
C GLN A 142 9.80 29.81 12.28
N ALA A 143 9.29 28.94 13.13
CA ALA A 143 7.96 29.09 13.72
C ALA A 143 7.98 30.06 14.90
N ARG A 144 7.45 31.28 14.70
CA ARG A 144 7.29 32.29 15.77
C ARG A 144 6.21 31.90 16.79
N ASP A 145 5.14 31.29 16.29
CA ASP A 145 4.05 30.73 17.09
C ASP A 145 4.15 29.19 17.02
N PHE A 146 5.14 28.65 17.73
CA PHE A 146 5.39 27.22 17.80
C PHE A 146 4.45 26.56 18.82
N PRO A 147 3.70 25.49 18.46
CA PRO A 147 2.75 24.85 19.37
C PRO A 147 3.44 24.37 20.64
N ALA A 148 2.81 24.58 21.80
CA ALA A 148 3.25 24.03 23.08
C ALA A 148 3.24 22.50 23.09
N ALA A 149 3.89 21.88 24.08
CA ALA A 149 4.11 20.43 24.11
C ALA A 149 2.82 19.60 24.12
N ASP A 150 1.78 20.09 24.77
CA ASP A 150 0.43 19.52 24.83
C ASP A 150 -0.35 19.62 23.50
N ARG A 151 0.14 20.43 22.55
CA ARG A 151 -0.41 20.58 21.19
C ARG A 151 0.43 19.92 20.12
N ARG A 152 1.40 19.11 20.55
CA ARG A 152 2.23 18.27 19.69
C ARG A 152 1.91 16.81 19.96
N ASP A 153 1.97 16.01 18.92
CA ASP A 153 1.74 14.57 18.95
C ASP A 153 2.78 13.88 18.07
N SER A 154 2.68 12.57 17.87
CA SER A 154 3.54 11.80 16.97
C SER A 154 2.73 10.81 16.15
N VAL A 155 2.99 10.78 14.84
CA VAL A 155 2.47 9.75 13.95
C VAL A 155 3.65 8.96 13.42
N GLY A 156 3.79 7.72 13.91
CA GLY A 156 5.01 6.95 13.73
C GLY A 156 6.19 7.64 14.43
N ASN A 157 7.22 7.96 13.67
CA ASN A 157 8.45 8.63 14.14
C ASN A 157 8.46 10.15 13.92
N LEU A 158 7.46 10.70 13.22
CA LEU A 158 7.39 12.13 12.95
C LEU A 158 6.61 12.85 14.05
N ARG A 159 7.17 13.95 14.55
CA ARG A 159 6.43 14.88 15.42
C ARG A 159 5.45 15.69 14.60
N THR A 160 4.21 15.72 15.06
CA THR A 160 3.09 16.41 14.41
C THR A 160 2.48 17.41 15.37
N MET A 161 1.64 18.30 14.85
CA MET A 161 0.64 18.97 15.68
C MET A 161 -0.47 17.97 16.06
N THR A 162 -1.13 18.14 17.20
CA THR A 162 -2.36 17.38 17.47
C THR A 162 -3.39 17.66 16.37
N LEU A 163 -4.33 16.74 16.15
CA LEU A 163 -5.34 16.88 15.11
C LEU A 163 -6.12 18.20 15.23
N ALA A 164 -6.52 18.58 16.45
CA ALA A 164 -7.19 19.84 16.74
C ALA A 164 -6.32 21.07 16.42
N GLN A 165 -5.06 21.05 16.84
CA GLN A 165 -4.13 22.16 16.57
C GLN A 165 -3.82 22.30 15.07
N ALA A 166 -3.69 21.18 14.37
CA ALA A 166 -3.46 21.17 12.94
C ALA A 166 -4.67 21.73 12.17
N LEU A 167 -5.90 21.35 12.55
CA LEU A 167 -7.15 21.90 11.98
C LEU A 167 -7.29 23.41 12.23
N LEU A 168 -6.87 23.89 13.40
CA LEU A 168 -6.84 25.33 13.70
C LEU A 168 -5.89 26.09 12.76
N LYS A 169 -4.67 25.54 12.55
CA LYS A 169 -3.59 26.24 11.84
C LYS A 169 -3.54 26.02 10.33
N VAL A 170 -4.29 25.06 9.80
CA VAL A 170 -4.27 24.77 8.36
C VAL A 170 -4.86 25.94 7.55
N PRO A 171 -4.27 26.33 6.40
CA PRO A 171 -4.89 27.30 5.51
C PRO A 171 -6.18 26.75 4.89
N GLU A 172 -7.12 27.64 4.55
CA GLU A 172 -8.39 27.24 3.93
C GLU A 172 -8.19 26.45 2.62
N ASN A 173 -7.15 26.78 1.85
CA ASN A 173 -6.83 26.07 0.60
C ASN A 173 -6.61 24.56 0.79
N PHE A 174 -6.24 24.09 1.99
CA PHE A 174 -6.09 22.67 2.26
C PHE A 174 -7.39 21.88 2.06
N PHE A 175 -8.55 22.46 2.41
CA PHE A 175 -9.85 21.82 2.21
C PHE A 175 -10.21 21.67 0.73
N ARG A 176 -9.57 22.44 -0.16
CA ARG A 176 -9.74 22.35 -1.62
C ARG A 176 -8.69 21.43 -2.23
N ALA A 177 -7.41 21.70 -1.95
CA ALA A 177 -6.27 20.99 -2.52
C ALA A 177 -6.04 19.59 -1.94
N SER A 178 -6.64 19.28 -0.79
CA SER A 178 -6.51 17.99 -0.09
C SER A 178 -7.82 17.60 0.59
N ALA A 179 -8.94 17.75 -0.15
CA ALA A 179 -10.29 17.55 0.35
C ALA A 179 -10.50 16.17 1.03
N GLU A 180 -9.97 15.08 0.45
CA GLU A 180 -10.07 13.74 1.05
C GLU A 180 -9.32 13.65 2.38
N ASP A 181 -8.10 14.19 2.46
CA ASP A 181 -7.32 14.23 3.72
C ASP A 181 -8.04 15.06 4.79
N ALA A 182 -8.63 16.20 4.40
CA ALA A 182 -9.43 17.02 5.30
C ALA A 182 -10.69 16.29 5.77
N GLN A 183 -11.39 15.59 4.88
CA GLN A 183 -12.57 14.81 5.22
C GLN A 183 -12.23 13.70 6.21
N VAL A 184 -11.18 12.90 5.96
CA VAL A 184 -10.75 11.86 6.90
C VAL A 184 -10.34 12.46 8.25
N ALA A 185 -9.61 13.58 8.26
CA ALA A 185 -9.22 14.25 9.49
C ALA A 185 -10.43 14.71 10.32
N LEU A 186 -11.48 15.25 9.67
CA LEU A 186 -12.72 15.64 10.34
C LEU A 186 -13.49 14.43 10.88
N LEU A 187 -13.56 13.33 10.11
CA LEU A 187 -14.24 12.11 10.54
C LEU A 187 -13.58 11.47 11.78
N SER A 188 -12.26 11.62 11.93
CA SER A 188 -11.48 11.15 13.09
C SER A 188 -11.73 11.93 14.38
N ILE A 189 -12.37 13.10 14.34
CA ILE A 189 -12.74 13.85 15.54
C ILE A 189 -14.03 13.26 16.11
N SER A 190 -14.04 12.88 17.39
CA SER A 190 -15.20 12.31 18.08
C SER A 190 -16.22 13.37 18.50
N ASP A 191 -15.72 14.49 19.02
CA ASP A 191 -16.48 15.55 19.66
C ASP A 191 -15.71 16.89 19.59
N ALA A 192 -16.37 17.99 19.95
CA ALA A 192 -15.81 19.33 19.82
C ALA A 192 -14.80 19.71 20.93
N SER A 193 -14.58 18.89 21.97
CA SER A 193 -13.91 19.35 23.21
C SER A 193 -12.49 19.86 23.00
N GLU A 194 -11.63 19.09 22.31
CA GLU A 194 -10.24 19.50 22.04
C GLU A 194 -10.18 20.71 21.09
N LEU A 195 -11.09 20.77 20.11
CA LEU A 195 -11.20 21.91 19.20
C LEU A 195 -11.60 23.18 19.94
N SER A 196 -12.58 23.09 20.83
CA SER A 196 -13.02 24.21 21.67
C SER A 196 -11.87 24.72 22.56
N ARG A 197 -11.05 23.83 23.14
CA ARG A 197 -9.88 24.25 23.94
C ARG A 197 -8.88 25.05 23.12
N VAL A 198 -8.52 24.58 21.92
CA VAL A 198 -7.56 25.33 21.07
C VAL A 198 -8.16 26.61 20.48
N LEU A 199 -9.48 26.62 20.23
CA LEU A 199 -10.19 27.80 19.72
C LEU A 199 -10.34 28.90 20.78
N ALA A 200 -10.45 28.54 22.06
CA ALA A 200 -10.62 29.47 23.17
C ALA A 200 -9.46 30.47 23.33
N GLU A 201 -8.29 30.12 22.81
CA GLU A 201 -7.08 30.92 22.96
C GLU A 201 -6.89 31.91 21.82
N GLY A 202 -7.64 33.00 21.85
CA GLY A 202 -7.53 34.09 20.88
C GLY A 202 -8.85 34.40 20.19
N ASN A 203 -8.81 35.28 19.20
CA ASN A 203 -9.98 35.66 18.42
C ASN A 203 -10.10 34.78 17.17
N HIS A 204 -10.64 33.57 17.36
CA HIS A 204 -10.73 32.55 16.31
C HIS A 204 -12.11 32.44 15.65
N GLY A 205 -12.96 33.48 15.69
CA GLY A 205 -14.31 33.44 15.14
C GLY A 205 -14.39 33.00 13.67
N THR A 206 -13.48 33.49 12.82
CA THR A 206 -13.39 33.09 11.40
C THR A 206 -12.97 31.62 11.24
N VAL A 207 -12.01 31.14 12.03
CA VAL A 207 -11.55 29.75 11.96
C VAL A 207 -12.64 28.81 12.47
N ALA A 208 -13.33 29.17 13.55
CA ALA A 208 -14.47 28.43 14.06
C ALA A 208 -15.60 28.32 13.02
N GLY A 209 -15.93 29.42 12.33
CA GLY A 209 -16.93 29.42 11.26
C GLY A 209 -16.56 28.51 10.09
N ARG A 210 -15.28 28.51 9.70
CA ARG A 210 -14.74 27.58 8.68
C ARG A 210 -14.84 26.12 9.13
N LEU A 211 -14.42 25.81 10.37
CA LEU A 211 -14.45 24.45 10.90
C LEU A 211 -15.89 23.94 11.06
N ALA A 212 -16.81 24.77 11.56
CA ALA A 212 -18.23 24.43 11.63
C ALA A 212 -18.79 24.10 10.25
N GLY A 213 -18.55 24.94 9.25
CA GLY A 213 -18.96 24.66 7.87
C GLY A 213 -18.33 23.39 7.30
N ALA A 214 -17.08 23.09 7.65
CA ALA A 214 -16.40 21.85 7.26
C ALA A 214 -17.03 20.61 7.92
N PHE A 215 -17.35 20.67 9.22
CA PHE A 215 -18.01 19.57 9.94
C PHE A 215 -19.42 19.31 9.40
N ARG A 216 -20.18 20.34 9.05
CA ARG A 216 -21.47 20.17 8.38
C ARG A 216 -21.32 19.47 7.02
N ALA A 217 -20.31 19.84 6.24
CA ALA A 217 -20.06 19.22 4.94
C ALA A 217 -19.76 17.71 5.01
N VAL A 218 -19.24 17.23 6.16
CA VAL A 218 -19.01 15.79 6.41
C VAL A 218 -20.11 15.13 7.24
N GLY A 219 -21.25 15.81 7.44
CA GLY A 219 -22.42 15.27 8.16
C GLY A 219 -22.27 15.21 9.68
N ARG A 220 -21.41 16.05 10.27
CA ARG A 220 -21.17 16.10 11.73
C ARG A 220 -21.74 17.37 12.35
N ASP A 221 -23.04 17.59 12.16
CA ASP A 221 -23.75 18.80 12.59
C ASP A 221 -23.62 19.09 14.09
N ALA A 222 -23.69 18.06 14.94
CA ALA A 222 -23.55 18.25 16.39
C ALA A 222 -22.21 18.88 16.80
N ILE A 223 -21.10 18.47 16.15
CA ILE A 223 -19.78 19.05 16.40
C ILE A 223 -19.73 20.49 15.91
N ALA A 224 -20.34 20.77 14.75
CA ALA A 224 -20.43 22.14 14.23
C ALA A 224 -21.21 23.06 15.17
N ASP A 225 -22.36 22.59 15.66
CA ASP A 225 -23.22 23.33 16.60
C ASP A 225 -22.49 23.62 17.92
N ASP A 226 -21.77 22.63 18.47
CA ASP A 226 -20.99 22.79 19.70
C ASP A 226 -19.86 23.82 19.53
N ILE A 227 -19.12 23.79 18.40
CA ILE A 227 -18.07 24.76 18.09
C ILE A 227 -18.64 26.19 18.02
N VAL A 228 -19.76 26.36 17.29
CA VAL A 228 -20.41 27.67 17.12
C VAL A 228 -20.95 28.17 18.45
N GLY A 229 -21.63 27.31 19.21
CA GLY A 229 -22.19 27.63 20.53
C GLY A 229 -21.11 28.05 21.52
N PHE A 230 -20.03 27.28 21.61
CA PHE A 230 -18.88 27.58 22.46
C PHE A 230 -18.27 28.95 22.14
N MET A 231 -17.99 29.23 20.86
CA MET A 231 -17.36 30.49 20.47
C MET A 231 -18.27 31.71 20.68
N ARG A 232 -19.58 31.56 20.46
CA ARG A 232 -20.57 32.60 20.79
C ARG A 232 -20.66 32.86 22.29
N ALA A 233 -20.55 31.83 23.13
CA ALA A 233 -20.51 31.98 24.58
C ALA A 233 -19.27 32.76 25.07
N LEU A 234 -18.15 32.68 24.32
CA LEU A 234 -16.96 33.51 24.53
C LEU A 234 -17.10 34.94 23.97
N GLY A 235 -18.23 35.30 23.38
CA GLY A 235 -18.48 36.63 22.79
C GLY A 235 -17.93 36.83 21.38
N ASN A 236 -17.49 35.76 20.70
CA ASN A 236 -17.01 35.85 19.32
C ASN A 236 -18.19 35.88 18.33
N GLN A 237 -18.05 36.67 17.26
CA GLN A 237 -18.92 36.53 16.09
C GLN A 237 -18.44 35.35 15.22
N VAL A 238 -19.36 34.47 14.85
CA VAL A 238 -19.08 33.28 14.04
C VAL A 238 -20.01 33.28 12.84
N THR A 239 -19.41 33.39 11.65
CA THR A 239 -20.09 33.24 10.36
C THR A 239 -19.60 31.95 9.72
N GLU A 240 -20.50 30.97 9.58
CA GLU A 240 -20.17 29.68 9.01
C GLU A 240 -19.89 29.80 7.50
N ALA A 241 -18.86 29.11 7.03
CA ALA A 241 -18.52 29.02 5.62
C ALA A 241 -18.02 27.61 5.31
N ASN A 242 -18.56 26.97 4.28
CA ASN A 242 -18.08 25.68 3.81
C ASN A 242 -16.76 25.90 3.04
N PRO A 243 -15.63 25.33 3.50
CA PRO A 243 -14.33 25.54 2.84
C PRO A 243 -14.08 24.59 1.66
N PHE A 244 -14.94 23.58 1.46
CA PHE A 244 -14.85 22.64 0.35
C PHE A 244 -15.40 23.26 -0.94
N GLU A 245 -14.76 22.96 -2.06
CA GLU A 245 -15.19 23.45 -3.38
C GLU A 245 -16.34 22.62 -3.97
N THR A 246 -16.30 21.31 -3.76
CA THR A 246 -17.30 20.36 -4.25
C THR A 246 -18.03 19.68 -3.09
N PRO A 247 -19.30 19.30 -3.27
CA PRO A 247 -20.01 18.47 -2.29
C PRO A 247 -19.25 17.17 -2.03
N LEU A 248 -19.01 16.87 -0.75
CA LEU A 248 -18.30 15.66 -0.35
C LEU A 248 -19.20 14.43 -0.45
N ARG A 249 -18.59 13.29 -0.79
CA ARG A 249 -19.27 12.00 -0.69
C ARG A 249 -19.37 11.62 0.79
N ILE A 250 -20.58 11.53 1.30
CA ILE A 250 -20.82 11.03 2.66
C ILE A 250 -20.69 9.52 2.66
N VAL A 251 -19.82 9.01 3.52
CA VAL A 251 -19.61 7.58 3.70
C VAL A 251 -20.42 7.13 4.91
N PRO A 252 -21.17 6.02 4.82
CA PRO A 252 -21.90 5.46 5.97
C PRO A 252 -20.93 5.07 7.09
N GLY A 253 -21.22 5.48 8.33
CA GLY A 253 -20.43 5.11 9.50
C GLY A 253 -21.01 5.72 10.77
N ASP A 254 -21.73 4.92 11.55
CA ASP A 254 -22.32 5.35 12.84
C ASP A 254 -21.30 5.32 14.00
N ARG A 255 -20.08 4.84 13.74
CA ARG A 255 -19.00 4.69 14.73
C ARG A 255 -17.74 5.39 14.24
N ILE A 256 -16.93 5.87 15.18
CA ILE A 256 -15.60 6.40 14.90
C ILE A 256 -14.77 5.26 14.30
N GLU A 257 -14.49 5.35 13.00
CA GLU A 257 -13.62 4.44 12.28
C GLU A 257 -12.18 5.00 12.30
N SER A 258 -11.19 4.13 12.13
CA SER A 258 -9.81 4.59 11.99
C SER A 258 -9.65 5.39 10.69
N PRO A 259 -8.68 6.32 10.61
CA PRO A 259 -8.46 7.12 9.40
C PRO A 259 -8.21 6.26 8.16
N TYR A 260 -7.59 5.09 8.33
CA TYR A 260 -7.32 4.15 7.25
C TYR A 260 -8.58 3.50 6.68
N VAL A 261 -9.55 3.19 7.55
CA VAL A 261 -10.85 2.66 7.14
C VAL A 261 -11.67 3.74 6.42
N SER A 262 -11.76 4.94 7.01
CA SER A 262 -12.44 6.08 6.38
C SER A 262 -11.89 6.36 4.99
N ARG A 263 -10.55 6.34 4.84
CA ARG A 263 -9.90 6.49 3.53
C ARG A 263 -10.27 5.39 2.55
N LEU A 264 -10.22 4.13 2.98
CA LEU A 264 -10.56 3.00 2.11
C LEU A 264 -11.98 3.13 1.55
N ARG A 265 -12.94 3.51 2.40
CA ARG A 265 -14.33 3.72 1.99
C ARG A 265 -14.47 4.92 1.05
N LEU A 266 -13.76 6.03 1.32
CA LEU A 266 -13.76 7.21 0.44
C LEU A 266 -13.18 6.89 -0.94
N MET A 267 -12.04 6.18 -0.99
CA MET A 267 -11.45 5.70 -2.23
C MET A 267 -12.44 4.81 -2.99
N TRP A 268 -13.17 3.93 -2.31
CA TRP A 268 -14.17 3.08 -2.96
C TRP A 268 -15.27 3.94 -3.56
N ALA A 269 -15.86 4.82 -2.76
CA ALA A 269 -16.97 5.67 -3.16
C ALA A 269 -16.60 6.65 -4.29
N SER A 270 -15.36 7.16 -4.30
CA SER A 270 -14.89 8.09 -5.34
C SER A 270 -14.60 7.38 -6.66
N MET A 271 -14.03 6.17 -6.61
CA MET A 271 -13.60 5.42 -7.78
C MET A 271 -14.68 4.51 -8.39
N ARG A 272 -15.76 4.22 -7.65
CA ARG A 272 -16.80 3.24 -8.04
C ARG A 272 -17.36 3.47 -9.44
N ASP A 273 -17.85 4.68 -9.70
CA ASP A 273 -18.55 5.00 -10.95
C ASP A 273 -17.57 5.00 -12.14
N ASP A 274 -16.35 5.49 -11.90
CA ASP A 274 -15.27 5.46 -12.88
C ASP A 274 -14.82 4.02 -13.21
N ALA A 275 -14.75 3.14 -12.21
CA ALA A 275 -14.46 1.72 -12.41
C ALA A 275 -15.56 1.03 -13.23
N ALA A 276 -16.83 1.33 -12.95
CA ALA A 276 -17.96 0.79 -13.70
C ALA A 276 -17.99 1.27 -15.17
N SER A 277 -17.60 2.51 -15.42
CA SER A 277 -17.69 3.16 -16.75
C SER A 277 -16.91 2.46 -17.86
N ALA A 278 -15.90 1.64 -17.52
CA ALA A 278 -15.09 0.91 -18.48
C ALA A 278 -15.75 -0.39 -19.00
N PHE A 279 -16.89 -0.80 -18.42
CA PHE A 279 -17.52 -2.08 -18.67
C PHE A 279 -18.93 -1.93 -19.28
N PRO A 280 -19.46 -2.95 -19.97
CA PRO A 280 -20.84 -2.93 -20.46
C PRO A 280 -21.84 -2.75 -19.32
N LEU A 281 -22.94 -2.02 -19.58
CA LEU A 281 -24.01 -1.80 -18.60
C LEU A 281 -24.68 -3.10 -18.13
N LYS A 282 -24.69 -4.13 -18.98
CA LYS A 282 -25.24 -5.45 -18.66
C LYS A 282 -24.11 -6.46 -18.55
N GLU A 283 -23.91 -6.98 -17.35
CA GLU A 283 -22.96 -8.07 -17.10
C GLU A 283 -23.49 -9.38 -17.71
N PRO A 284 -22.59 -10.32 -18.11
CA PRO A 284 -22.99 -11.60 -18.71
C PRO A 284 -23.96 -12.41 -17.83
N GLY A 285 -23.79 -12.33 -16.51
CA GLY A 285 -24.53 -13.13 -15.55
C GLY A 285 -23.96 -14.54 -15.42
N ARG A 286 -24.49 -15.31 -14.48
CA ARG A 286 -24.06 -16.70 -14.23
C ARG A 286 -24.01 -17.51 -15.54
N PRO A 287 -22.91 -18.22 -15.85
CA PRO A 287 -22.84 -19.10 -17.01
C PRO A 287 -23.86 -20.24 -16.95
N ASP A 288 -24.49 -20.55 -18.08
CA ASP A 288 -25.41 -21.69 -18.20
C ASP A 288 -24.70 -23.03 -18.01
N ASP A 289 -23.50 -23.18 -18.59
CA ASP A 289 -22.62 -24.34 -18.42
C ASP A 289 -21.41 -24.00 -17.53
N VAL A 290 -21.60 -24.17 -16.22
CA VAL A 290 -20.53 -23.99 -15.23
C VAL A 290 -19.36 -24.95 -15.47
N ALA A 291 -19.61 -26.16 -15.97
CA ALA A 291 -18.54 -27.12 -16.23
C ALA A 291 -17.67 -26.66 -17.41
N ALA A 292 -18.26 -26.10 -18.48
CA ALA A 292 -17.51 -25.48 -19.55
C ALA A 292 -16.70 -24.27 -19.08
N TYR A 293 -17.27 -23.43 -18.22
CA TYR A 293 -16.51 -22.33 -17.61
C TYR A 293 -15.29 -22.84 -16.85
N MET A 294 -15.46 -23.85 -15.99
CA MET A 294 -14.36 -24.39 -15.20
C MET A 294 -13.27 -25.05 -16.06
N ARG A 295 -13.64 -25.74 -17.16
CA ARG A 295 -12.68 -26.24 -18.15
C ARG A 295 -11.89 -25.10 -18.80
N ALA A 296 -12.54 -24.01 -19.17
CA ALA A 296 -11.85 -22.85 -19.75
C ALA A 296 -10.86 -22.19 -18.76
N VAL A 297 -11.16 -22.21 -17.45
CA VAL A 297 -10.21 -21.79 -16.40
C VAL A 297 -8.99 -22.72 -16.36
N GLU A 298 -9.22 -24.04 -16.41
CA GLU A 298 -8.13 -25.03 -16.45
C GLU A 298 -7.25 -24.89 -17.70
N ASP A 299 -7.86 -24.73 -18.88
CA ASP A 299 -7.16 -24.56 -20.15
C ASP A 299 -6.28 -23.30 -20.14
N ALA A 300 -6.69 -22.24 -19.44
CA ALA A 300 -5.94 -21.00 -19.31
C ALA A 300 -4.79 -21.07 -18.29
N TYR A 301 -4.74 -22.11 -17.42
CA TYR A 301 -3.86 -22.16 -16.26
C TYR A 301 -2.38 -21.95 -16.61
N VAL A 302 -1.86 -22.66 -17.62
CA VAL A 302 -0.42 -22.60 -17.96
C VAL A 302 -0.02 -21.18 -18.38
N THR A 303 -0.85 -20.54 -19.18
CA THR A 303 -0.64 -19.17 -19.65
C THR A 303 -0.79 -18.17 -18.49
N ASP A 304 -1.81 -18.34 -17.65
CA ASP A 304 -2.02 -17.52 -16.45
C ASP A 304 -0.83 -17.59 -15.48
N ALA A 305 -0.42 -18.80 -15.12
CA ALA A 305 0.71 -19.03 -14.21
C ALA A 305 2.00 -18.45 -14.76
N TYR A 306 2.29 -18.64 -16.05
CA TYR A 306 3.48 -18.06 -16.70
C TYR A 306 3.51 -16.54 -16.55
N HIS A 307 2.48 -15.84 -17.00
CA HIS A 307 2.47 -14.39 -16.95
C HIS A 307 2.41 -13.85 -15.52
N SER A 308 1.58 -14.44 -14.67
CA SER A 308 1.42 -14.03 -13.28
C SER A 308 2.72 -14.18 -12.48
N LEU A 309 3.44 -15.29 -12.62
CA LEU A 309 4.72 -15.50 -11.93
C LEU A 309 5.82 -14.60 -12.52
N SER A 310 5.88 -14.45 -13.84
CA SER A 310 6.90 -13.60 -14.47
C SER A 310 6.73 -12.11 -14.20
N ILE A 311 5.50 -11.61 -13.99
CA ILE A 311 5.25 -10.22 -13.59
C ILE A 311 5.93 -9.89 -12.24
N GLU A 312 5.96 -10.87 -11.33
CA GLU A 312 6.65 -10.79 -10.03
C GLU A 312 8.16 -11.09 -10.13
N GLY A 313 8.65 -11.40 -11.33
CA GLY A 313 10.07 -11.62 -11.61
C GLY A 313 10.58 -13.05 -11.43
N TYR A 314 9.70 -14.05 -11.25
CA TYR A 314 10.09 -15.46 -11.24
C TYR A 314 10.47 -15.92 -12.66
N ARG A 315 11.44 -16.83 -12.74
CA ARG A 315 11.94 -17.39 -14.01
C ARG A 315 11.34 -18.77 -14.23
N VAL A 316 10.11 -18.80 -14.72
CA VAL A 316 9.37 -20.03 -14.99
C VAL A 316 9.20 -20.27 -16.49
N THR A 317 9.14 -21.54 -16.89
CA THR A 317 8.81 -21.96 -18.26
C THR A 317 7.46 -22.65 -18.29
N PRO A 318 6.74 -22.63 -19.43
CA PRO A 318 5.51 -23.40 -19.60
C PRO A 318 5.71 -24.90 -19.32
N GLU A 319 6.87 -25.47 -19.65
CA GLU A 319 7.22 -26.86 -19.36
C GLU A 319 7.27 -27.15 -17.87
N LEU A 320 7.94 -26.28 -17.08
CA LEU A 320 7.98 -26.39 -15.63
C LEU A 320 6.57 -26.32 -15.03
N ILE A 321 5.77 -25.34 -15.50
CA ILE A 321 4.40 -25.15 -15.02
C ILE A 321 3.53 -26.38 -15.31
N ARG A 322 3.64 -26.97 -16.51
CA ARG A 322 2.93 -28.20 -16.88
C ARG A 322 3.34 -29.39 -16.02
N ARG A 323 4.66 -29.58 -15.80
CA ARG A 323 5.18 -30.65 -14.94
C ARG A 323 4.62 -30.56 -13.52
N VAL A 324 4.61 -29.37 -12.95
CA VAL A 324 4.05 -29.10 -11.63
C VAL A 324 2.54 -29.41 -11.59
N ALA A 325 1.78 -28.97 -12.59
CA ALA A 325 0.33 -29.17 -12.62
C ALA A 325 -0.10 -30.64 -12.77
N ASN A 326 0.71 -31.45 -13.46
CA ASN A 326 0.41 -32.86 -13.72
C ASN A 326 0.79 -33.80 -12.57
N GLY A 327 1.46 -33.31 -11.53
CA GLY A 327 1.97 -34.17 -10.45
C GLY A 327 3.20 -35.00 -10.83
N ASP A 328 3.75 -34.81 -12.04
CA ASP A 328 5.03 -35.40 -12.50
C ASP A 328 6.26 -34.71 -11.87
N TRP A 329 6.03 -33.88 -10.86
CA TRP A 329 7.07 -33.23 -10.06
C TRP A 329 7.38 -34.14 -8.87
N ASN A 330 8.42 -34.98 -9.03
CA ASN A 330 8.87 -35.88 -7.98
C ASN A 330 9.97 -35.20 -7.14
N GLU A 331 9.67 -34.98 -5.85
CA GLU A 331 10.54 -34.35 -4.85
C GLU A 331 11.92 -35.02 -4.74
N ASP A 332 11.98 -36.34 -5.00
CA ASP A 332 13.17 -37.17 -4.81
C ASP A 332 14.09 -37.27 -6.05
N ILE A 333 13.64 -36.88 -7.25
CA ILE A 333 14.38 -37.12 -8.51
C ILE A 333 15.26 -35.92 -8.89
N HIS A 334 14.90 -34.72 -8.47
CA HIS A 334 15.57 -33.48 -8.86
C HIS A 334 15.86 -32.61 -7.63
N GLU A 335 16.87 -33.00 -6.85
CA GLU A 335 17.31 -32.28 -5.65
C GLU A 335 17.65 -30.79 -5.93
N GLN A 336 18.02 -30.46 -7.18
CA GLN A 336 18.18 -29.08 -7.67
C GLN A 336 16.86 -28.30 -7.83
N ASP A 337 15.76 -28.95 -8.18
CA ASP A 337 14.44 -28.32 -8.33
C ASP A 337 13.74 -28.12 -6.98
N HIS A 338 13.97 -29.02 -6.00
CA HIS A 338 13.40 -28.92 -4.64
C HIS A 338 13.83 -27.63 -3.92
N GLN A 339 15.05 -27.14 -4.21
CA GLN A 339 15.58 -25.88 -3.68
C GLN A 339 15.34 -24.68 -4.61
N SER A 340 14.75 -24.91 -5.79
CA SER A 340 14.48 -23.84 -6.75
C SER A 340 13.28 -23.03 -6.30
N ARG A 341 13.55 -21.79 -5.87
CA ARG A 341 12.52 -20.78 -5.56
C ARG A 341 11.47 -20.65 -6.67
N ASP A 342 11.88 -20.74 -7.93
CA ASP A 342 10.97 -20.62 -9.09
C ASP A 342 10.03 -21.83 -9.20
N ALA A 343 10.54 -23.05 -8.93
CA ALA A 343 9.72 -24.26 -8.91
C ALA A 343 8.71 -24.25 -7.75
N MET A 344 9.15 -23.84 -6.55
CA MET A 344 8.24 -23.70 -5.39
C MET A 344 7.16 -22.66 -5.63
N ALA A 345 7.48 -21.56 -6.31
CA ALA A 345 6.50 -20.55 -6.68
C ALA A 345 5.49 -21.07 -7.71
N ALA A 346 5.93 -21.86 -8.70
CA ALA A 346 5.04 -22.50 -9.66
C ALA A 346 4.11 -23.53 -8.98
N HIS A 347 4.65 -24.35 -8.06
CA HIS A 347 3.86 -25.31 -7.28
C HIS A 347 2.85 -24.64 -6.37
N GLY A 348 3.27 -23.62 -5.63
CA GLY A 348 2.36 -22.85 -4.77
C GLY A 348 1.27 -22.16 -5.59
N TYR A 349 1.60 -21.61 -6.76
CA TYR A 349 0.62 -20.99 -7.64
C TYR A 349 -0.44 -22.00 -8.11
N TRP A 350 -0.04 -23.22 -8.46
CA TRP A 350 -0.96 -24.31 -8.80
C TRP A 350 -1.92 -24.64 -7.65
N LEU A 351 -1.40 -24.83 -6.44
CA LEU A 351 -2.20 -25.14 -5.26
C LEU A 351 -3.21 -24.02 -4.97
N ALA A 352 -2.75 -22.77 -4.98
CA ALA A 352 -3.62 -21.61 -4.79
C ALA A 352 -4.68 -21.48 -5.91
N HIS A 353 -4.33 -21.78 -7.16
CA HIS A 353 -5.28 -21.79 -8.27
C HIS A 353 -6.40 -22.83 -8.05
N ASN A 354 -6.09 -23.99 -7.49
CA ASN A 354 -7.10 -25.00 -7.17
C ASN A 354 -8.06 -24.54 -6.05
N GLU A 355 -7.53 -23.87 -5.02
CA GLU A 355 -8.36 -23.24 -3.99
C GLU A 355 -9.29 -22.16 -4.58
N VAL A 356 -8.77 -21.32 -5.48
CA VAL A 356 -9.56 -20.28 -6.17
C VAL A 356 -10.68 -20.90 -7.02
N LYS A 357 -10.42 -22.03 -7.68
CA LYS A 357 -11.45 -22.77 -8.43
C LYS A 357 -12.58 -23.25 -7.51
N ALA A 358 -12.26 -23.76 -6.32
CA ALA A 358 -13.26 -24.17 -5.34
C ALA A 358 -14.10 -22.97 -4.85
N SER A 359 -13.46 -21.81 -4.65
CA SER A 359 -14.16 -20.56 -4.33
C SER A 359 -15.10 -20.12 -5.47
N ILE A 360 -14.66 -20.19 -6.73
CA ILE A 360 -15.50 -19.88 -7.91
C ILE A 360 -16.69 -20.84 -8.00
N GLN A 361 -16.50 -22.13 -7.74
CA GLN A 361 -17.62 -23.08 -7.67
C GLN A 361 -18.63 -22.71 -6.59
N SER A 362 -18.17 -22.25 -5.42
CA SER A 362 -19.04 -21.78 -4.33
C SER A 362 -19.81 -20.51 -4.71
N ILE A 363 -19.16 -19.56 -5.38
CA ILE A 363 -19.82 -18.36 -5.95
C ILE A 363 -20.92 -18.78 -6.94
N PHE A 364 -20.60 -19.73 -7.82
CA PHE A 364 -21.57 -20.33 -8.72
C PHE A 364 -22.64 -21.14 -7.98
N ALA A 365 -22.42 -21.66 -6.78
CA ALA A 365 -23.49 -22.26 -5.98
C ALA A 365 -24.43 -21.22 -5.34
N GLY A 366 -24.20 -19.92 -5.56
CA GLY A 366 -25.03 -18.82 -5.06
C GLY A 366 -24.46 -18.13 -3.82
N ALA A 367 -23.24 -18.47 -3.38
CA ALA A 367 -22.59 -17.77 -2.30
C ALA A 367 -22.21 -16.34 -2.72
N ASN A 368 -22.33 -15.37 -1.80
CA ASN A 368 -21.88 -14.01 -2.05
C ASN A 368 -20.35 -13.98 -2.20
N ALA A 369 -19.85 -13.43 -3.31
CA ALA A 369 -18.42 -13.48 -3.63
C ALA A 369 -17.52 -12.74 -2.63
N GLY A 370 -17.98 -11.63 -2.04
CA GLY A 370 -17.23 -10.93 -0.99
C GLY A 370 -17.07 -11.78 0.27
N ASN A 371 -18.12 -12.51 0.67
CA ASN A 371 -18.06 -13.43 1.80
C ASN A 371 -17.18 -14.66 1.52
N VAL A 372 -17.25 -15.23 0.32
CA VAL A 372 -16.36 -16.33 -0.10
C VAL A 372 -14.91 -15.89 0.00
N LEU A 373 -14.58 -14.73 -0.59
CA LEU A 373 -13.22 -14.21 -0.55
C LEU A 373 -12.74 -13.96 0.90
N LYS A 374 -13.61 -13.40 1.76
CA LYS A 374 -13.31 -13.20 3.20
C LYS A 374 -12.92 -14.49 3.92
N GLY A 375 -13.55 -15.61 3.58
CA GLY A 375 -13.23 -16.92 4.15
C GLY A 375 -11.96 -17.54 3.56
N ASP A 376 -11.78 -17.39 2.24
CA ASP A 376 -10.88 -18.26 1.50
C ASP A 376 -9.51 -17.63 1.21
N HIS A 377 -9.38 -16.30 1.23
CA HIS A 377 -8.12 -15.62 0.87
C HIS A 377 -6.92 -16.09 1.71
N GLY A 378 -7.15 -16.45 2.98
CA GLY A 378 -6.13 -17.00 3.86
C GLY A 378 -5.70 -18.42 3.46
N ALA A 379 -6.63 -19.24 2.95
CA ALA A 379 -6.31 -20.56 2.41
C ALA A 379 -5.52 -20.43 1.10
N TRP A 380 -5.91 -19.51 0.22
CA TRP A 380 -5.17 -19.20 -1.01
C TRP A 380 -3.73 -18.81 -0.73
N PHE A 381 -3.51 -17.93 0.26
CA PHE A 381 -2.17 -17.53 0.69
C PHE A 381 -1.37 -18.72 1.23
N ARG A 382 -1.97 -19.54 2.11
CA ARG A 382 -1.27 -20.72 2.65
C ARG A 382 -0.90 -21.71 1.55
N ALA A 383 -1.80 -22.01 0.63
CA ALA A 383 -1.54 -22.87 -0.52
C ALA A 383 -0.43 -22.31 -1.42
N MET A 384 -0.38 -20.99 -1.61
CA MET A 384 0.64 -20.32 -2.40
C MET A 384 2.06 -20.45 -1.85
N PHE A 385 2.21 -20.53 -0.52
CA PHE A 385 3.52 -20.48 0.12
C PHE A 385 3.90 -21.76 0.86
N SER A 386 2.98 -22.71 1.07
CA SER A 386 3.28 -23.97 1.74
C SER A 386 4.42 -24.76 1.07
N PRO A 387 4.56 -24.83 -0.28
CA PRO A 387 5.70 -25.52 -0.87
C PRO A 387 7.05 -24.88 -0.50
N SER A 388 7.12 -23.55 -0.43
CA SER A 388 8.34 -22.84 0.00
C SER A 388 8.69 -23.11 1.47
N VAL A 389 7.69 -23.32 2.33
CA VAL A 389 7.92 -23.72 3.73
C VAL A 389 8.40 -25.17 3.82
N THR A 390 7.75 -26.09 3.10
CA THR A 390 8.15 -27.51 3.05
C THR A 390 9.59 -27.66 2.55
N ALA A 391 9.97 -26.87 1.54
CA ALA A 391 11.33 -26.83 1.00
C ALA A 391 12.35 -26.11 1.92
N GLY A 392 11.93 -25.55 3.05
CA GLY A 392 12.79 -24.81 3.97
C GLY A 392 13.26 -23.44 3.47
N LEU A 393 12.65 -22.91 2.40
CA LEU A 393 12.95 -21.58 1.86
C LEU A 393 12.29 -20.45 2.67
N LEU A 394 11.21 -20.76 3.39
CA LEU A 394 10.49 -19.87 4.30
C LEU A 394 10.28 -20.54 5.64
N ALA A 395 10.16 -19.75 6.70
CA ALA A 395 9.80 -20.26 8.02
C ALA A 395 8.31 -20.58 8.09
N ALA A 396 7.92 -21.56 8.91
CA ALA A 396 6.50 -21.88 9.11
C ALA A 396 5.68 -20.67 9.62
N SER A 397 6.32 -19.77 10.39
CA SER A 397 5.71 -18.51 10.84
C SER A 397 5.36 -17.56 9.70
N ASP A 398 5.98 -17.69 8.53
CA ASP A 398 5.69 -16.83 7.37
C ASP A 398 4.31 -17.13 6.76
N LEU A 399 3.69 -18.27 7.11
CA LEU A 399 2.30 -18.60 6.76
C LEU A 399 1.27 -18.01 7.75
N ALA A 400 1.72 -17.35 8.82
CA ALA A 400 0.87 -16.86 9.90
C ALA A 400 0.15 -15.55 9.54
N GLY A 401 -0.75 -15.61 8.57
CA GLY A 401 -1.70 -14.54 8.27
C GLY A 401 -1.05 -13.26 7.71
N TYR A 402 -1.56 -12.10 8.14
CA TYR A 402 -1.11 -10.81 7.64
C TYR A 402 0.30 -10.43 8.12
N ARG A 403 0.97 -9.58 7.36
CA ARG A 403 2.34 -9.16 7.61
C ARG A 403 2.56 -8.58 9.01
N GLY A 404 3.67 -8.97 9.63
CA GLY A 404 4.13 -8.46 10.94
C GLY A 404 4.98 -7.20 10.87
N HIS A 405 5.36 -6.75 9.67
CA HIS A 405 6.28 -5.62 9.46
C HIS A 405 5.79 -4.70 8.34
N GLN A 406 6.36 -3.48 8.29
CA GLN A 406 6.12 -2.56 7.19
C GLN A 406 6.82 -3.04 5.92
N VAL A 407 6.17 -2.88 4.78
CA VAL A 407 6.70 -3.23 3.46
C VAL A 407 6.65 -2.03 2.53
N TYR A 408 7.50 -2.05 1.50
CA TYR A 408 7.60 -1.00 0.50
C TYR A 408 7.58 -1.62 -0.89
N ILE A 409 6.76 -1.06 -1.77
CA ILE A 409 6.57 -1.57 -3.11
C ILE A 409 7.49 -0.81 -4.05
N ARG A 410 8.26 -1.56 -4.84
CA ARG A 410 9.19 -0.97 -5.79
C ARG A 410 8.46 -0.15 -6.85
N ASN A 411 8.92 1.09 -7.06
CA ASN A 411 8.35 2.05 -8.02
C ASN A 411 6.86 2.40 -7.78
N ALA A 412 6.33 2.11 -6.59
CA ALA A 412 4.99 2.57 -6.22
C ALA A 412 5.04 4.05 -5.82
N GLN A 413 3.99 4.79 -6.14
CA GLN A 413 3.85 6.18 -5.70
C GLN A 413 3.36 6.29 -4.24
N HIS A 414 2.84 5.19 -3.69
CA HIS A 414 2.34 5.12 -2.31
C HIS A 414 3.15 4.15 -1.45
N VAL A 415 3.14 4.41 -0.15
CA VAL A 415 3.61 3.49 0.89
C VAL A 415 2.38 2.71 1.38
N PRO A 416 2.39 1.37 1.37
CA PRO A 416 1.30 0.59 1.93
C PRO A 416 0.96 1.01 3.36
N PRO A 417 -0.32 0.92 3.80
CA PRO A 417 -0.73 1.25 5.17
C PRO A 417 0.15 0.58 6.24
N PRO A 418 0.22 1.09 7.48
CA PRO A 418 0.93 0.38 8.54
C PRO A 418 0.29 -0.99 8.82
N ARG A 419 1.06 -1.94 9.35
CA ARG A 419 0.58 -3.31 9.64
C ARG A 419 -0.62 -3.34 10.60
N GLU A 420 -0.71 -2.36 11.49
CA GLU A 420 -1.83 -2.19 12.42
C GLU A 420 -3.12 -1.91 11.65
N ALA A 421 -3.06 -1.02 10.65
CA ALA A 421 -4.19 -0.67 9.80
C ALA A 421 -4.67 -1.83 8.91
N VAL A 422 -3.78 -2.74 8.50
CA VAL A 422 -4.16 -3.90 7.67
C VAL A 422 -5.29 -4.72 8.32
N ARG A 423 -5.26 -4.90 9.65
CA ARG A 423 -6.25 -5.68 10.39
C ARG A 423 -7.64 -5.04 10.40
N GLU A 424 -7.70 -3.73 10.24
CA GLU A 424 -8.95 -2.96 10.19
C GLU A 424 -9.45 -2.81 8.75
N MET A 425 -8.54 -2.58 7.80
CA MET A 425 -8.86 -2.36 6.39
C MET A 425 -9.34 -3.62 5.67
N MET A 426 -8.75 -4.79 5.96
CA MET A 426 -9.10 -6.02 5.25
C MET A 426 -10.57 -6.45 5.47
N PRO A 427 -11.11 -6.47 6.70
CA PRO A 427 -12.56 -6.70 6.92
C PRO A 427 -13.45 -5.73 6.14
N VAL A 428 -13.06 -4.46 6.05
CA VAL A 428 -13.83 -3.42 5.35
C VAL A 428 -13.76 -3.61 3.83
N LEU A 429 -12.61 -4.01 3.28
CA LEU A 429 -12.52 -4.40 1.87
C LEU A 429 -13.52 -5.51 1.54
N PHE A 430 -13.64 -6.52 2.40
CA PHE A 430 -14.60 -7.61 2.19
C PHE A 430 -16.06 -7.18 2.36
N GLU A 431 -16.34 -6.23 3.25
CA GLU A 431 -17.66 -5.60 3.36
C GLU A 431 -18.04 -4.88 2.05
N LEU A 432 -17.13 -4.05 1.53
CA LEU A 432 -17.33 -3.34 0.27
C LEU A 432 -17.54 -4.31 -0.91
N LEU A 433 -16.79 -5.41 -0.95
CA LEU A 433 -16.96 -6.45 -1.96
C LEU A 433 -18.27 -7.24 -1.81
N ARG A 434 -18.75 -7.41 -0.58
CA ARG A 434 -20.04 -8.09 -0.31
C ARG A 434 -21.21 -7.24 -0.78
N ASP A 435 -21.13 -5.94 -0.54
CA ASP A 435 -22.23 -4.99 -0.75
C ASP A 435 -22.25 -4.40 -2.18
N GLU A 436 -21.17 -4.55 -2.94
CA GLU A 436 -21.10 -4.10 -4.33
C GLU A 436 -21.84 -5.05 -5.29
N PRO A 437 -22.90 -4.58 -5.98
CA PRO A 437 -23.65 -5.41 -6.92
C PRO A 437 -22.88 -5.74 -8.20
N SER A 438 -22.04 -4.84 -8.72
CA SER A 438 -21.33 -5.06 -9.98
C SER A 438 -20.11 -5.96 -9.80
N ALA A 439 -20.07 -7.08 -10.52
CA ALA A 439 -18.89 -7.94 -10.59
C ALA A 439 -17.68 -7.22 -11.18
N ALA A 440 -17.89 -6.36 -12.18
CA ALA A 440 -16.82 -5.57 -12.78
C ALA A 440 -16.18 -4.61 -11.76
N VAL A 441 -17.00 -3.88 -11.00
CA VAL A 441 -16.50 -2.99 -9.93
C VAL A 441 -15.78 -3.80 -8.85
N ARG A 442 -16.35 -4.93 -8.42
CA ARG A 442 -15.68 -5.84 -7.46
C ARG A 442 -14.32 -6.29 -7.96
N ALA A 443 -14.19 -6.63 -9.24
CA ALA A 443 -12.92 -7.06 -9.82
C ALA A 443 -11.88 -5.93 -9.85
N VAL A 444 -12.26 -4.74 -10.32
CA VAL A 444 -11.35 -3.60 -10.45
C VAL A 444 -10.95 -3.06 -9.08
N LEU A 445 -11.92 -2.64 -8.26
CA LEU A 445 -11.65 -2.04 -6.97
C LEU A 445 -11.15 -3.06 -5.95
N GLY A 446 -11.69 -4.28 -5.96
CA GLY A 446 -11.22 -5.36 -5.10
C GLY A 446 -9.75 -5.68 -5.34
N HIS A 447 -9.34 -5.80 -6.61
CA HIS A 447 -7.94 -6.00 -6.96
C HIS A 447 -7.09 -4.83 -6.48
N PHE A 448 -7.43 -3.61 -6.90
CA PHE A 448 -6.65 -2.41 -6.61
C PHE A 448 -6.48 -2.22 -5.11
N MET A 449 -7.56 -2.32 -4.33
CA MET A 449 -7.52 -2.11 -2.89
C MET A 449 -6.77 -3.20 -2.15
N PHE A 450 -6.90 -4.46 -2.56
CA PHE A 450 -6.13 -5.56 -1.98
C PHE A 450 -4.62 -5.32 -2.14
N VAL A 451 -4.19 -4.96 -3.36
CA VAL A 451 -2.76 -4.69 -3.62
C VAL A 451 -2.28 -3.37 -3.00
N PHE A 452 -3.18 -2.39 -2.81
CA PHE A 452 -2.93 -1.13 -2.11
C PHE A 452 -2.68 -1.37 -0.61
N ILE A 453 -3.56 -2.13 0.06
CA ILE A 453 -3.43 -2.53 1.47
C ILE A 453 -2.16 -3.37 1.67
N HIS A 454 -1.87 -4.23 0.69
CA HIS A 454 -0.71 -5.11 0.68
C HIS A 454 -0.62 -5.99 1.94
N PRO A 455 -1.61 -6.84 2.21
CA PRO A 455 -1.80 -7.48 3.50
C PRO A 455 -0.74 -8.54 3.88
N TYR A 456 -0.03 -9.11 2.91
CA TYR A 456 0.95 -10.18 3.12
C TYR A 456 2.39 -9.71 2.89
N MET A 457 3.38 -10.49 3.36
CA MET A 457 4.81 -10.21 3.15
C MET A 457 5.23 -10.36 1.68
N ASP A 458 4.62 -11.30 0.96
CA ASP A 458 4.78 -11.52 -0.48
C ASP A 458 3.47 -12.10 -1.05
N GLY A 459 3.33 -12.16 -2.37
CA GLY A 459 2.23 -12.81 -3.07
C GLY A 459 1.03 -11.90 -3.34
N ASN A 460 1.06 -10.65 -2.86
CA ASN A 460 -0.07 -9.72 -2.98
C ASN A 460 -0.51 -9.49 -4.43
N GLY A 461 0.43 -9.37 -5.39
CA GLY A 461 0.09 -9.23 -6.81
C GLY A 461 -0.58 -10.47 -7.39
N ARG A 462 -0.08 -11.67 -7.06
CA ARG A 462 -0.64 -12.97 -7.49
C ARG A 462 -2.03 -13.21 -6.91
N LEU A 463 -2.19 -13.02 -5.60
CA LEU A 463 -3.48 -13.11 -4.92
C LEU A 463 -4.46 -12.04 -5.41
N GLY A 464 -3.99 -10.82 -5.69
CA GLY A 464 -4.81 -9.76 -6.28
C GLY A 464 -5.36 -10.16 -7.65
N ARG A 465 -4.57 -10.83 -8.50
CA ARG A 465 -5.04 -11.34 -9.80
C ARG A 465 -6.04 -12.50 -9.66
N PHE A 466 -5.86 -13.38 -8.68
CA PHE A 466 -6.86 -14.40 -8.35
C PHE A 466 -8.16 -13.79 -7.82
N LEU A 467 -8.07 -12.80 -6.93
CA LEU A 467 -9.22 -12.04 -6.43
C LEU A 467 -9.98 -11.39 -7.61
N MET A 468 -9.26 -10.70 -8.50
CA MET A 468 -9.82 -10.11 -9.71
C MET A 468 -10.63 -11.15 -10.51
N ASN A 469 -10.03 -12.30 -10.81
CA ASN A 469 -10.69 -13.35 -11.60
C ASN A 469 -11.88 -13.99 -10.87
N ALA A 470 -11.80 -14.18 -9.56
CA ALA A 470 -12.95 -14.67 -8.77
C ALA A 470 -14.12 -13.67 -8.78
N MET A 471 -13.83 -12.37 -8.71
CA MET A 471 -14.85 -11.33 -8.80
C MET A 471 -15.42 -11.22 -10.22
N LEU A 472 -14.59 -11.33 -11.27
CA LEU A 472 -15.06 -11.42 -12.66
C LEU A 472 -15.99 -12.62 -12.87
N ALA A 473 -15.61 -13.79 -12.37
CA ALA A 473 -16.43 -15.01 -12.43
C ALA A 473 -17.81 -14.80 -11.79
N SER A 474 -17.90 -14.00 -10.71
CA SER A 474 -19.17 -13.73 -10.03
C SER A 474 -20.20 -12.98 -10.88
N GLY A 475 -19.77 -12.35 -11.98
CA GLY A 475 -20.64 -11.76 -13.02
C GLY A 475 -20.64 -12.54 -14.34
N GLY A 476 -20.01 -13.72 -14.37
CA GLY A 476 -19.87 -14.58 -15.55
C GLY A 476 -18.88 -14.09 -16.61
N PHE A 477 -18.03 -13.12 -16.27
CA PHE A 477 -16.93 -12.73 -17.15
C PHE A 477 -15.90 -13.88 -17.24
N PRO A 478 -15.24 -14.07 -18.40
CA PRO A 478 -14.26 -15.13 -18.55
C PRO A 478 -13.02 -14.89 -17.68
N TRP A 479 -12.32 -15.99 -17.34
CA TRP A 479 -11.00 -15.92 -16.74
C TRP A 479 -10.06 -15.08 -17.61
N THR A 480 -9.42 -14.09 -16.99
CA THR A 480 -8.61 -13.08 -17.69
C THR A 480 -7.16 -13.17 -17.26
N VAL A 481 -6.27 -13.31 -18.24
CA VAL A 481 -4.83 -13.34 -18.04
C VAL A 481 -4.22 -11.97 -18.31
N LEU A 482 -3.59 -11.39 -17.28
CA LEU A 482 -2.79 -10.17 -17.44
C LEU A 482 -1.40 -10.56 -17.93
N ARG A 483 -1.02 -10.10 -19.12
CA ARG A 483 0.21 -10.54 -19.75
C ARG A 483 1.45 -9.78 -19.27
N LEU A 484 2.61 -10.43 -19.35
CA LEU A 484 3.89 -9.91 -18.89
C LEU A 484 4.31 -8.69 -19.71
N GLU A 485 4.05 -8.71 -21.01
CA GLU A 485 4.38 -7.64 -21.95
C GLU A 485 3.66 -6.32 -21.60
N ASP A 486 2.51 -6.43 -20.93
CA ASP A 486 1.71 -5.29 -20.49
C ASP A 486 2.07 -4.82 -19.06
N ARG A 487 3.11 -5.39 -18.43
CA ARG A 487 3.49 -5.10 -17.04
C ARG A 487 3.67 -3.62 -16.75
N ASP A 488 4.34 -2.88 -17.63
CA ASP A 488 4.58 -1.45 -17.40
C ASP A 488 3.29 -0.64 -17.47
N ARG A 489 2.37 -1.00 -18.38
CA ARG A 489 1.03 -0.38 -18.46
C ARG A 489 0.20 -0.70 -17.22
N TYR A 490 0.23 -1.95 -16.76
CA TYR A 490 -0.44 -2.38 -15.53
C TYR A 490 0.08 -1.63 -14.29
N MET A 491 1.41 -1.52 -14.13
CA MET A 491 2.01 -0.79 -13.00
C MET A 491 1.73 0.72 -13.07
N ALA A 492 1.76 1.31 -14.27
CA ALA A 492 1.41 2.72 -14.47
C ALA A 492 -0.06 2.99 -14.10
N ALA A 493 -0.97 2.09 -14.49
CA ALA A 493 -2.39 2.20 -14.15
C ALA A 493 -2.64 2.10 -12.63
N LEU A 494 -1.98 1.17 -11.93
CA LEU A 494 -2.05 1.09 -10.47
C LEU A 494 -1.48 2.35 -9.79
N ASN A 495 -0.38 2.90 -10.30
CA ASN A 495 0.22 4.13 -9.79
C ASN A 495 -0.68 5.35 -10.02
N SER A 496 -1.43 5.41 -11.13
CA SER A 496 -2.43 6.45 -11.37
C SER A 496 -3.51 6.42 -10.28
N ALA A 497 -4.01 5.22 -9.96
CA ALA A 497 -5.04 5.05 -8.95
C ALA A 497 -4.52 5.36 -7.54
N SER A 498 -3.34 4.85 -7.15
CA SER A 498 -2.82 5.06 -5.79
C SER A 498 -2.23 6.45 -5.55
N GLY A 499 -1.67 7.08 -6.58
CA GLY A 499 -1.01 8.39 -6.50
C GLY A 499 -1.92 9.58 -6.79
N GLN A 500 -2.86 9.44 -7.73
CA GLN A 500 -3.69 10.53 -8.23
C GLN A 500 -5.19 10.32 -7.97
N GLY A 501 -5.57 9.14 -7.44
CA GLY A 501 -6.98 8.78 -7.28
C GLY A 501 -7.70 8.42 -8.58
N ASP A 502 -6.98 8.31 -9.71
CA ASP A 502 -7.59 8.01 -11.00
C ASP A 502 -7.55 6.51 -11.32
N ILE A 503 -8.69 5.85 -11.11
CA ILE A 503 -8.87 4.41 -11.37
C ILE A 503 -9.10 4.08 -12.85
N LYS A 504 -9.47 5.06 -13.69
CA LYS A 504 -9.92 4.82 -15.07
C LYS A 504 -8.89 4.06 -15.90
N PRO A 505 -7.57 4.37 -15.83
CA PRO A 505 -6.57 3.61 -16.58
C PRO A 505 -6.54 2.13 -16.19
N PHE A 506 -6.75 1.83 -14.90
CA PHE A 506 -6.76 0.46 -14.42
C PHE A 506 -8.04 -0.28 -14.82
N ALA A 507 -9.21 0.37 -14.68
CA ALA A 507 -10.48 -0.17 -15.15
C ALA A 507 -10.46 -0.48 -16.66
N ALA A 508 -9.97 0.47 -17.47
CA ALA A 508 -9.82 0.29 -18.90
C ALA A 508 -8.84 -0.84 -19.25
N PHE A 509 -7.73 -0.97 -18.51
CA PHE A 509 -6.77 -2.05 -18.71
C PHE A 509 -7.39 -3.44 -18.47
N ILE A 510 -8.19 -3.60 -17.41
CA ILE A 510 -8.91 -4.85 -17.15
C ILE A 510 -9.96 -5.13 -18.24
N ALA A 511 -10.76 -4.13 -18.62
CA ALA A 511 -11.77 -4.27 -19.67
C ALA A 511 -11.18 -4.66 -21.03
N GLN A 512 -10.03 -4.09 -21.41
CA GLN A 512 -9.31 -4.46 -22.64
C GLN A 512 -8.76 -5.89 -22.56
N SER A 513 -8.26 -6.30 -21.40
CA SER A 513 -7.74 -7.66 -21.18
C SER A 513 -8.84 -8.71 -21.30
N LEU A 514 -10.05 -8.40 -20.81
CA LEU A 514 -11.26 -9.22 -20.99
C LEU A 514 -11.68 -9.37 -22.45
N GLY A 515 -11.62 -8.29 -23.23
CA GLY A 515 -11.91 -8.32 -24.67
C GLY A 515 -10.97 -9.26 -25.42
N ALA A 516 -9.68 -9.24 -25.08
CA ALA A 516 -8.69 -10.17 -25.62
C ALA A 516 -8.95 -11.63 -25.22
N ALA A 517 -9.33 -11.87 -23.96
CA ALA A 517 -9.68 -13.21 -23.48
C ALA A 517 -10.91 -13.79 -24.19
N SER A 518 -11.95 -12.96 -24.38
CA SER A 518 -13.17 -13.34 -25.11
C SER A 518 -12.89 -13.70 -26.58
N GLY A 519 -12.02 -12.93 -27.24
CA GLY A 519 -11.59 -13.19 -28.61
C GLY A 519 -10.75 -14.46 -28.77
N ALA A 520 -9.97 -14.83 -27.76
CA ALA A 520 -9.21 -16.08 -27.74
C ALA A 520 -10.12 -17.31 -27.54
N GLN A 521 -11.10 -17.23 -26.64
CA GLN A 521 -12.08 -18.31 -26.42
C GLN A 521 -12.96 -18.58 -27.65
N ALA A 522 -13.33 -17.52 -28.40
CA ALA A 522 -14.09 -17.66 -29.64
C ALA A 522 -13.30 -18.31 -30.80
N ARG A 523 -11.96 -18.38 -30.70
CA ARG A 523 -11.07 -18.91 -31.74
C ARG A 523 -10.58 -20.34 -31.48
N SER A 524 -11.03 -21.01 -30.41
CA SER A 524 -10.73 -22.44 -30.22
C SER A 524 -11.39 -23.26 -31.34
N PRO A 525 -10.70 -24.21 -32.01
CA PRO A 525 -11.22 -24.84 -33.20
C PRO A 525 -12.44 -25.69 -32.86
N ARG A 526 -13.54 -25.50 -33.60
CA ARG A 526 -14.53 -26.57 -33.76
C ARG A 526 -13.76 -27.80 -34.22
N SER A 527 -13.84 -28.89 -33.46
CA SER A 527 -13.36 -30.20 -33.87
C SER A 527 -13.82 -30.45 -35.30
N ASP A 528 -12.87 -30.52 -36.24
CA ASP A 528 -13.15 -30.97 -37.60
C ASP A 528 -13.60 -32.44 -37.50
N PRO A 529 -14.82 -32.82 -37.91
CA PRO A 529 -15.28 -34.20 -37.77
C PRO A 529 -14.68 -35.14 -38.82
N ARG A 530 -13.63 -34.75 -39.56
CA ARG A 530 -12.98 -35.63 -40.54
C ARG A 530 -11.47 -35.39 -40.57
N GLY A 531 -10.73 -36.36 -40.04
CA GLY A 531 -9.28 -36.49 -40.14
C GLY A 531 -8.84 -37.78 -39.51
#